data_AF-A0A6A8LWE2-F1
#
_entry.id   AF-A0A6A8LWE2-F1
#
_cell.length_a   1.000
_cell.length_b   1.000
_cell.length_c   1.000
_cell.angle_alpha   90.00
_cell.angle_beta   90.00
_cell.angle_gamma   90.00
#
_symmetry.space_group_name_H-M   'P 1'
#
loop_
_entity.id
_entity.type
_entity.pdbx_description
1 polymer ?
#
loop_
_entity_poly.entity_id
_entity_poly.type
_entity_poly.pdbx_seq_one_letter_code
_entity_poly.pdbx_strand_id
1 'polypeptide(L)'
;GLDYYNHTIFEIMSDSKAFNGKWTTVCAGGHYSGLVEQLGGPQTPGVGFGLGVERLLLILDAEEDALPIENPLDVYVVGIGDVT
;
A
#
# COMPACT_ATOMS: atom_id res chain seq x y z
N GLY A 1 5.95 -16.37 -6.54
CA GLY A 1 6.96 -15.85 -5.59
C GLY A 1 8.12 -15.27 -6.36
N LEU A 2 9.10 -14.69 -5.68
CA LEU A 2 10.34 -14.18 -6.27
C LEU A 2 11.50 -15.05 -5.76
N ASP A 3 12.39 -15.47 -6.65
CA ASP A 3 13.40 -16.50 -6.36
C ASP A 3 14.52 -16.04 -5.42
N TYR A 4 14.59 -14.74 -5.11
CA TYR A 4 15.56 -14.18 -4.18
C TYR A 4 15.19 -14.40 -2.70
N TYR A 5 13.98 -14.85 -2.40
CA TYR A 5 13.55 -15.09 -1.01
C TYR A 5 14.24 -16.32 -0.41
N ASN A 6 14.60 -16.23 0.86
CA ASN A 6 15.09 -17.33 1.67
C ASN A 6 14.47 -17.29 3.08
N HIS A 7 14.37 -18.46 3.73
CA HIS A 7 13.78 -18.59 5.07
C HIS A 7 12.31 -18.13 5.14
N THR A 8 12.02 -17.05 5.89
CA THR A 8 10.66 -16.59 6.17
C THR A 8 10.04 -15.92 4.96
N ILE A 9 8.84 -16.35 4.61
CA ILE A 9 7.96 -15.75 3.59
C ILE A 9 6.57 -15.60 4.21
N PHE A 10 5.91 -14.47 3.97
CA PHE A 10 4.58 -14.21 4.50
C PHE A 10 3.71 -13.41 3.53
N GLU A 11 2.40 -13.55 3.72
CA GLU A 11 1.38 -12.77 3.03
C GLU A 11 0.33 -12.30 4.04
N ILE A 12 -0.12 -11.05 3.89
CA ILE A 12 -1.30 -10.49 4.53
C ILE A 12 -2.40 -10.46 3.48
N MET A 13 -3.44 -11.25 3.72
CA MET A 13 -4.57 -11.43 2.81
C MET A 13 -5.82 -10.79 3.40
N SER A 14 -6.70 -10.32 2.52
CA SER A 14 -8.02 -9.79 2.88
C SER A 14 -9.09 -10.48 2.06
N ASP A 15 -10.23 -10.76 2.71
CA ASP A 15 -11.48 -11.21 2.10
C ASP A 15 -12.50 -10.06 1.97
N SER A 16 -12.02 -8.82 1.90
CA SER A 16 -12.86 -7.62 1.79
C SER A 16 -13.91 -7.72 0.67
N LYS A 17 -15.04 -7.03 0.88
CA LYS A 17 -16.09 -6.84 -0.14
C LYS A 17 -15.53 -6.25 -1.44
N ALA A 18 -14.43 -5.48 -1.37
CA ALA A 18 -13.69 -4.97 -2.53
C ALA A 18 -13.27 -6.06 -3.53
N PHE A 19 -13.09 -7.29 -3.06
CA PHE A 19 -12.69 -8.45 -3.85
C PHE A 19 -13.77 -9.54 -3.92
N ASN A 20 -15.03 -9.18 -3.67
CA ASN A 20 -16.19 -10.08 -3.68
C ASN A 20 -16.03 -11.26 -2.70
N GLY A 21 -15.40 -11.04 -1.53
CA GLY A 21 -15.17 -12.09 -0.54
C GLY A 21 -14.06 -13.08 -0.90
N LYS A 22 -13.30 -12.85 -1.97
CA LYS A 22 -12.15 -13.69 -2.33
C LYS A 22 -10.91 -13.24 -1.59
N TRP A 23 -10.25 -14.18 -0.92
CA TRP A 23 -8.93 -13.98 -0.32
C TRP A 23 -7.93 -13.45 -1.34
N THR A 24 -7.49 -12.22 -1.13
CA THR A 24 -6.59 -11.48 -2.00
C THR A 24 -5.42 -10.94 -1.19
N THR A 25 -4.20 -11.14 -1.67
CA THR A 25 -2.98 -10.63 -1.03
C THR A 25 -2.88 -9.12 -1.18
N VAL A 26 -2.72 -8.42 -0.04
CA VAL A 26 -2.63 -6.95 0.04
C VAL A 26 -1.18 -6.52 0.29
N CYS A 27 -0.49 -7.26 1.15
CA CYS A 27 0.92 -7.08 1.49
C CYS A 27 1.59 -8.44 1.49
N ALA A 28 2.81 -8.52 0.97
CA ALA A 28 3.61 -9.73 0.97
C ALA A 28 5.08 -9.40 1.14
N GLY A 29 5.81 -10.28 1.82
CA GLY A 29 7.20 -10.05 2.12
C GLY A 29 7.94 -11.29 2.55
N GLY A 30 9.20 -11.09 2.89
CA GLY A 30 10.07 -12.17 3.29
C GLY A 30 11.50 -11.71 3.48
N HIS A 31 12.31 -12.67 3.90
CA HIS A 31 13.75 -12.49 4.09
C HIS A 31 14.50 -12.78 2.78
N TYR A 32 15.51 -11.98 2.46
CA TYR A 32 16.19 -11.94 1.15
C TYR A 32 17.70 -11.70 1.27
N SER A 33 18.35 -12.34 2.25
CA SER A 33 19.74 -12.08 2.63
C SER A 33 20.81 -12.38 1.56
N GLY A 34 20.46 -13.07 0.47
CA GLY A 34 21.38 -13.28 -0.66
C GLY A 34 21.31 -12.19 -1.73
N LEU A 35 20.31 -11.30 -1.69
CA LEU A 35 20.03 -10.37 -2.78
C LEU A 35 21.17 -9.35 -2.97
N VAL A 36 21.74 -8.82 -1.88
CA VAL A 36 22.83 -7.83 -1.97
C VAL A 36 24.09 -8.45 -2.59
N GLU A 37 24.40 -9.69 -2.25
CA GLU A 37 25.54 -10.43 -2.82
C GLU A 37 25.33 -10.72 -4.31
N GLN A 38 24.12 -11.14 -4.71
CA GLN A 38 23.75 -11.35 -6.11
C GLN A 38 23.90 -10.08 -6.98
N LEU A 39 23.81 -8.89 -6.36
CA LEU A 39 24.00 -7.59 -7.01
C LEU A 39 25.45 -7.07 -6.91
N GLY A 40 26.39 -7.87 -6.41
CA GLY A 40 27.81 -7.52 -6.32
C GLY A 40 28.21 -6.76 -5.05
N GLY A 41 27.32 -6.66 -4.07
CA GLY A 41 27.60 -6.08 -2.75
C GLY A 41 28.11 -7.11 -1.74
N PRO A 42 28.37 -6.69 -0.48
CA PRO A 42 28.75 -7.61 0.58
C PRO A 42 27.57 -8.49 1.00
N GLN A 43 27.86 -9.67 1.59
CA GLN A 43 26.85 -10.50 2.22
C GLN A 43 26.10 -9.69 3.30
N THR A 44 24.84 -9.36 3.02
CA THR A 44 24.06 -8.43 3.83
C THR A 44 22.68 -9.01 4.08
N PRO A 45 22.31 -9.29 5.34
CA PRO A 45 21.01 -9.83 5.63
C PRO A 45 19.90 -8.78 5.41
N GLY A 46 18.73 -9.22 4.97
CA GLY A 46 17.61 -8.34 4.66
C GLY A 46 16.25 -9.02 4.84
N VAL A 47 15.28 -8.25 5.34
CA VAL A 47 13.87 -8.63 5.41
C VAL A 47 13.02 -7.40 5.13
N GLY A 48 11.90 -7.59 4.44
CA GLY A 48 11.04 -6.50 4.03
C GLY A 48 9.79 -7.00 3.34
N PHE A 49 8.94 -6.08 2.89
CA PHE A 49 7.68 -6.38 2.24
C PHE A 49 7.32 -5.32 1.21
N GLY A 50 6.44 -5.69 0.28
CA GLY A 50 5.73 -4.79 -0.60
C GLY A 50 4.25 -4.75 -0.24
N LEU A 51 3.65 -3.56 -0.36
CA LEU A 51 2.23 -3.31 -0.12
C LEU A 51 1.61 -2.77 -1.42
N GLY A 52 0.46 -3.33 -1.83
CA GLY A 52 -0.32 -2.77 -2.93
C GLY A 52 -1.16 -1.59 -2.44
N VAL A 53 -0.73 -0.36 -2.69
CA VAL A 53 -1.44 0.86 -2.26
C VAL A 53 -2.85 0.91 -2.85
N GLU A 54 -3.02 0.57 -4.12
CA GLU A 54 -4.33 0.53 -4.78
C GLU A 54 -5.24 -0.52 -4.15
N ARG A 55 -4.70 -1.70 -3.79
CA ARG A 55 -5.47 -2.74 -3.10
C ARG A 55 -5.88 -2.29 -1.70
N LEU A 56 -4.98 -1.62 -0.98
CA LEU A 56 -5.30 -1.05 0.32
C LEU A 56 -6.40 0.01 0.20
N LEU A 57 -6.33 0.91 -0.78
CA LEU A 57 -7.35 1.92 -1.03
C LEU A 57 -8.70 1.30 -1.38
N LEU A 58 -8.73 0.25 -2.22
CA LEU A 58 -9.97 -0.47 -2.54
C LEU A 58 -10.60 -1.12 -1.31
N ILE A 59 -9.80 -1.68 -0.41
CA ILE A 59 -10.30 -2.24 0.85
C ILE A 59 -10.90 -1.13 1.71
N LEU A 60 -10.17 -0.01 1.88
CA LEU A 60 -10.62 1.13 2.67
C LEU A 60 -11.92 1.75 2.13
N ASP A 61 -12.08 1.83 0.80
CA ASP A 61 -13.29 2.34 0.14
C ASP A 61 -14.49 1.37 0.27
N ALA A 62 -14.22 0.08 0.47
CA ALA A 62 -15.26 -0.94 0.67
C ALA A 62 -15.71 -1.07 2.13
N GLU A 63 -14.96 -0.51 3.08
CA GLU A 63 -15.40 -0.38 4.47
C GLU A 63 -16.44 0.75 4.60
N GLU A 64 -17.46 0.53 5.41
CA GLU A 64 -18.59 1.47 5.55
C GLU A 64 -18.19 2.77 6.28
N ASP A 65 -17.07 2.74 7.01
CA ASP A 65 -16.50 3.89 7.71
C ASP A 65 -15.50 4.60 6.80
N ALA A 66 -15.92 5.74 6.24
CA ALA A 66 -15.00 6.62 5.53
C ALA A 66 -13.83 7.01 6.45
N LEU A 67 -12.62 7.03 5.91
CA LEU A 67 -11.49 7.64 6.60
C LEU A 67 -11.89 9.07 6.99
N PRO A 68 -11.61 9.53 8.23
CA PRO A 68 -11.93 10.88 8.70
C PRO A 68 -11.00 11.91 8.04
N ILE A 69 -11.10 12.04 6.72
CA ILE A 69 -10.35 13.01 5.92
C ILE A 69 -11.24 14.23 5.78
N GLU A 70 -11.12 15.12 6.75
CA GLU A 70 -11.73 16.44 6.66
C GLU A 70 -10.77 17.37 5.93
N ASN A 71 -11.18 17.88 4.76
CA ASN A 71 -10.53 19.01 4.08
C ASN A 71 -11.54 20.17 3.99
N PRO A 72 -11.96 20.75 5.13
CA PRO A 72 -12.87 21.88 5.10
C PRO A 72 -12.17 23.06 4.45
N LEU A 73 -12.89 23.78 3.59
CA LEU A 73 -12.41 25.05 3.07
C LEU A 73 -12.51 26.09 4.19
N ASP A 74 -11.37 26.59 4.65
CA ASP A 74 -11.35 27.58 5.74
C ASP A 74 -12.00 28.91 5.31
N VAL A 75 -11.62 29.39 4.13
CA VAL A 75 -12.09 30.66 3.57
C VAL A 75 -12.14 30.57 2.04
N TYR A 76 -13.24 31.04 1.45
CA TYR A 76 -13.37 31.29 0.01
C TYR A 76 -13.67 32.77 -0.21
N VAL A 77 -12.81 33.48 -0.94
CA VAL A 77 -13.01 34.90 -1.26
C VAL A 77 -13.54 35.01 -2.68
N VAL A 78 -14.73 35.61 -2.84
CA VAL A 78 -15.32 35.93 -4.14
C VAL A 78 -15.29 37.43 -4.35
N GLY A 79 -14.65 37.88 -5.44
CA GLY A 79 -14.78 39.25 -5.92
C GLY A 79 -15.98 39.37 -6.84
N ILE A 80 -16.88 40.32 -6.58
CA ILE A 80 -17.99 40.68 -7.47
C ILE A 80 -17.83 42.15 -7.87
N GLY A 81 -17.70 42.42 -9.17
CA GLY A 81 -17.64 43.75 -9.76
C GLY A 81 -17.47 43.69 -11.29
N ASP A 82 -17.92 44.72 -12.01
CA ASP A 82 -17.64 44.86 -13.45
C ASP A 82 -16.18 45.31 -13.65
N VAL A 83 -15.50 44.73 -14.65
CA VAL A 83 -14.16 45.16 -15.08
C VAL A 83 -14.25 46.64 -15.48
N THR A 84 -13.48 47.49 -14.81
CA THR A 84 -13.37 48.92 -15.18
C THR A 84 -12.45 49.10 -16.38
#